data_AF-B1YEV7-F1
#
_entry.id   AF-B1YEV7-F1
#
_cell.length_a   1.000
_cell.length_b   1.000
_cell.length_c   1.000
_cell.angle_alpha   90.00
_cell.angle_beta   90.00
_cell.angle_gamma   90.00
#
_symmetry.space_group_name_H-M   'P 1'
#
loop_
_entity.id
_entity.type
_entity.pdbx_description
1 polymer ?
#
loop_
_entity_poly.entity_id
_entity_poly.type
_entity_poly.pdbx_seq_one_letter_code
_entity_poly.pdbx_strand_id
1 'polypeptide(L)'
;MTDWQQALDRHVGVGVRTTRDLIRLIQPEDWDKRPISGKRSVYEVAVHLAVLLEADLRIATGATADEMAQFYAVPVLPEQLVDRLDQSWQYYQDRLMADFSTETTYWGVTDSTTGWLLEAAVHLYHHRSQLLDYLNLLGYDIKLDLFE
;
A
#
# COMPACT_ATOMS: atom_id res chain seq x y z
N MET A 1 -18.95 12.96 -0.88
CA MET A 1 -17.66 13.06 -1.58
C MET A 1 -17.74 14.14 -2.63
N THR A 2 -16.77 15.06 -2.64
CA THR A 2 -16.46 15.95 -3.77
C THR A 2 -15.92 15.17 -4.98
N ASP A 3 -15.83 15.80 -6.15
CA ASP A 3 -15.35 15.15 -7.38
C ASP A 3 -13.95 14.57 -7.24
N TRP A 4 -13.03 15.26 -6.55
CA TRP A 4 -11.67 14.76 -6.34
C TRP A 4 -11.63 13.57 -5.36
N GLN A 5 -12.50 13.56 -4.34
CA GLN A 5 -12.61 12.42 -3.43
C GLN A 5 -13.13 11.18 -4.17
N GLN A 6 -14.13 11.35 -5.04
CA GLN A 6 -14.63 10.25 -5.90
C GLN A 6 -13.53 9.74 -6.85
N ALA A 7 -12.72 10.64 -7.42
CA ALA A 7 -11.61 10.27 -8.28
C ALA A 7 -10.55 9.46 -7.50
N LEU A 8 -10.16 9.89 -6.31
CA LEU A 8 -9.22 9.15 -5.46
C LEU A 8 -9.80 7.80 -5.03
N ASP A 9 -11.06 7.75 -4.59
CA ASP A 9 -11.70 6.49 -4.20
C ASP A 9 -11.66 5.48 -5.35
N ARG A 10 -12.06 5.91 -6.55
CA ARG A 10 -12.02 5.09 -7.76
C ARG A 10 -10.61 4.61 -8.06
N HIS A 11 -9.64 5.51 -8.18
CA HIS A 11 -8.28 5.16 -8.61
C HIS A 11 -7.56 4.30 -7.57
N VAL A 12 -7.60 4.66 -6.29
CA VAL A 12 -7.00 3.80 -5.25
C VAL A 12 -7.72 2.47 -5.17
N GLY A 13 -9.04 2.43 -5.38
CA GLY A 13 -9.81 1.20 -5.53
C GLY A 13 -9.31 0.30 -6.68
N VAL A 14 -8.96 0.85 -7.84
CA VAL A 14 -8.29 0.09 -8.94
C VAL A 14 -6.95 -0.45 -8.46
N GLY A 15 -6.16 0.40 -7.80
CA GLY A 15 -4.84 0.01 -7.29
C GLY A 15 -4.92 -1.14 -6.28
N VAL A 16 -5.90 -1.12 -5.37
CA VAL A 16 -6.14 -2.18 -4.39
C VAL A 16 -6.63 -3.45 -5.07
N ARG A 17 -7.61 -3.37 -5.99
CA ARG A 17 -8.08 -4.54 -6.78
C ARG A 17 -6.93 -5.23 -7.50
N THR A 18 -6.18 -4.49 -8.30
CA THR A 18 -5.09 -5.04 -9.11
C THR A 18 -3.90 -5.52 -8.26
N THR A 19 -3.65 -4.90 -7.09
CA THR A 19 -2.67 -5.41 -6.14
C THR A 19 -3.09 -6.77 -5.57
N ARG A 20 -4.38 -6.97 -5.24
CA ARG A 20 -4.88 -8.29 -4.82
C ARG A 20 -4.67 -9.34 -5.89
N ASP A 21 -4.93 -9.00 -7.14
CA ASP A 21 -4.75 -9.93 -8.25
C ASP A 21 -3.27 -10.30 -8.43
N LEU A 22 -2.35 -9.33 -8.33
CA LEU A 22 -0.91 -9.62 -8.33
C LEU A 22 -0.49 -10.53 -7.15
N ILE A 23 -0.95 -10.25 -5.93
CA ILE A 23 -0.64 -11.06 -4.74
C ILE A 23 -1.11 -12.51 -4.92
N ARG A 24 -2.29 -12.72 -5.52
CA ARG A 24 -2.86 -14.05 -5.75
C ARG A 24 -2.12 -14.88 -6.79
N LEU A 25 -1.32 -14.26 -7.65
CA LEU A 25 -0.52 -15.00 -8.62
C LEU A 25 0.69 -15.68 -7.96
N ILE A 26 1.22 -15.09 -6.89
CA ILE A 26 2.52 -15.44 -6.29
C ILE A 26 2.54 -16.90 -5.85
N GLN A 27 3.48 -17.66 -6.41
CA GLN A 27 3.71 -19.05 -6.04
C GLN A 27 4.47 -19.14 -4.71
N PRO A 28 4.22 -20.17 -3.88
CA PRO A 28 4.85 -20.32 -2.57
C PRO A 28 6.38 -20.23 -2.59
N GLU A 29 7.03 -20.78 -3.61
CA GLU A 29 8.49 -20.80 -3.80
C GLU A 29 9.10 -19.42 -4.14
N ASP A 30 8.27 -18.43 -4.47
CA ASP A 30 8.72 -17.11 -4.92
C ASP A 30 8.69 -16.05 -3.81
N TRP A 31 8.01 -16.30 -2.69
CA TRP A 31 7.85 -15.33 -1.60
C TRP A 31 9.18 -14.75 -1.09
N ASP A 32 10.18 -15.61 -0.89
CA ASP A 32 11.48 -15.21 -0.34
C ASP A 32 12.47 -14.74 -1.42
N LYS A 33 12.10 -14.81 -2.71
CA LYS A 33 12.98 -14.39 -3.79
C LYS A 33 13.21 -12.89 -3.76
N ARG A 34 14.43 -12.49 -4.14
CA ARG A 34 14.86 -11.10 -4.31
C ARG A 34 15.30 -10.89 -5.76
N PRO A 35 14.35 -10.58 -6.68
CA PRO A 35 14.67 -10.42 -8.09
C PRO A 35 15.72 -9.33 -8.36
N ILE A 36 15.78 -8.31 -7.49
CA ILE A 36 16.79 -7.25 -7.54
C ILE A 36 17.69 -7.35 -6.30
N SER A 37 18.99 -7.51 -6.52
CA SER A 37 19.98 -7.60 -5.44
C SER A 37 19.98 -6.36 -4.54
N GLY A 38 20.04 -6.57 -3.22
CA GLY A 38 20.03 -5.50 -2.22
C GLY A 38 18.67 -4.81 -2.03
N LYS A 39 17.59 -5.30 -2.66
CA LYS A 39 16.22 -4.80 -2.47
C LYS A 39 15.36 -5.79 -1.69
N ARG A 40 14.14 -5.35 -1.35
CA ARG A 40 13.12 -6.15 -0.67
C ARG A 40 12.81 -7.44 -1.44
N SER A 41 12.37 -8.49 -0.73
CA SER A 41 11.86 -9.72 -1.33
C SER A 41 10.43 -9.50 -1.84
N VAL A 42 9.89 -10.47 -2.58
CA VAL A 42 8.49 -10.45 -3.01
C VAL A 42 7.55 -10.32 -1.79
N TYR A 43 7.79 -11.12 -0.75
CA TYR A 43 7.05 -11.07 0.51
C TYR A 43 7.11 -9.70 1.17
N GLU A 44 8.31 -9.12 1.32
CA GLU A 44 8.48 -7.82 1.97
C GLU A 44 7.79 -6.68 1.22
N VAL A 45 7.77 -6.72 -0.13
CA VAL A 45 7.01 -5.75 -0.93
C VAL A 45 5.50 -5.94 -0.73
N ALA A 46 5.02 -7.18 -0.75
CA ALA A 46 3.60 -7.48 -0.58
C ALA A 46 3.08 -7.11 0.82
N VAL A 47 3.83 -7.40 1.89
CA VAL A 47 3.51 -6.97 3.26
C VAL A 47 3.47 -5.45 3.35
N HIS A 48 4.45 -4.77 2.76
CA HIS A 48 4.48 -3.31 2.76
C HIS A 48 3.23 -2.74 2.07
N LEU A 49 2.89 -3.23 0.88
CA LEU A 49 1.65 -2.86 0.17
C LEU A 49 0.40 -3.09 1.02
N ALA A 50 0.31 -4.22 1.71
CA ALA A 50 -0.86 -4.60 2.49
C ALA A 50 -1.15 -3.64 3.66
N VAL A 51 -0.16 -2.91 4.16
CA VAL A 51 -0.33 -2.00 5.31
C VAL A 51 -0.20 -0.52 4.96
N LEU A 52 0.31 -0.21 3.77
CA LEU A 52 0.80 1.12 3.39
C LEU A 52 -0.25 2.23 3.49
N LEU A 53 -1.47 2.02 2.99
CA LEU A 53 -2.51 3.05 3.00
C LEU A 53 -2.88 3.49 4.42
N GLU A 54 -3.00 2.54 5.35
CA GLU A 54 -3.21 2.81 6.76
C GLU A 54 -1.96 3.41 7.41
N ALA A 55 -0.77 2.90 7.07
CA ALA A 55 0.48 3.36 7.66
C ALA A 55 0.72 4.86 7.39
N ASP A 56 0.57 5.27 6.13
CA ASP A 56 0.79 6.65 5.70
C ASP A 56 -0.19 7.60 6.40
N LEU A 57 -1.46 7.19 6.56
CA LEU A 57 -2.46 8.00 7.24
C LEU A 57 -2.32 8.02 8.76
N ARG A 58 -1.80 6.95 9.38
CA ARG A 58 -1.42 6.97 10.80
C ARG A 58 -0.31 7.98 11.04
N ILE A 59 0.71 7.98 10.17
CA ILE A 59 1.82 8.93 10.21
C ILE A 59 1.30 10.36 10.02
N ALA A 60 0.44 10.58 9.03
CA ALA A 60 -0.21 11.86 8.77
C ALA A 60 -0.94 12.42 10.01
N THR A 61 -1.44 11.53 10.88
CA THR A 61 -2.19 11.88 12.10
C THR A 61 -1.34 11.84 13.37
N GLY A 62 0.00 11.88 13.26
CA GLY A 62 0.90 12.08 14.40
C GLY A 62 1.47 10.81 15.02
N ALA A 63 1.35 9.64 14.36
CA ALA A 63 2.01 8.44 14.87
C ALA A 63 3.52 8.65 15.00
N THR A 64 4.07 8.27 16.14
CA THR A 64 5.50 8.37 16.46
C THR A 64 6.32 7.30 15.74
N ALA A 65 7.64 7.48 15.69
CA ALA A 65 8.55 6.48 15.15
C ALA A 65 8.43 5.12 15.87
N ASP A 66 8.26 5.13 17.19
CA ASP A 66 8.13 3.91 18.01
C ASP A 66 6.79 3.20 17.76
N GLU A 67 5.68 3.94 17.65
CA GLU A 67 4.38 3.36 17.30
C GLU A 67 4.41 2.75 15.89
N MET A 68 5.05 3.42 14.94
CA MET A 68 5.18 2.88 13.59
C MET A 68 6.12 1.66 13.56
N ALA A 69 7.20 1.65 14.34
CA ALA A 69 8.05 0.47 14.48
C ALA A 69 7.26 -0.74 15.02
N GLN A 70 6.40 -0.52 16.02
CA GLN A 70 5.51 -1.56 16.55
C GLN A 70 4.46 -2.00 15.53
N PHE A 71 3.87 -1.06 14.79
CA PHE A 71 2.90 -1.34 13.74
C PHE A 71 3.48 -2.23 12.64
N TYR A 72 4.70 -1.93 12.17
CA TYR A 72 5.38 -2.72 11.13
C TYR A 72 5.94 -4.05 11.65
N ALA A 73 6.12 -4.21 12.95
CA ALA A 73 6.61 -5.46 13.55
C ALA A 73 5.54 -6.57 13.60
N VAL A 74 4.27 -6.23 13.40
CA VAL A 74 3.18 -7.22 13.38
C VAL A 74 3.31 -8.08 12.12
N PRO A 75 3.51 -9.40 12.24
CA PRO A 75 3.67 -10.27 11.07
C PRO A 75 2.35 -10.39 10.32
N VAL A 76 2.42 -10.39 8.99
CA VAL A 76 1.30 -10.68 8.09
C VAL A 76 1.68 -11.91 7.28
N LEU A 77 0.96 -13.01 7.49
CA LEU A 77 1.22 -14.24 6.74
C LEU A 77 0.77 -14.08 5.28
N PRO A 78 1.39 -14.78 4.31
CA PRO A 78 1.01 -14.70 2.90
C PRO A 78 -0.50 -14.85 2.64
N GLU A 79 -1.15 -15.79 3.33
CA GLU A 79 -2.59 -16.04 3.24
C GLU A 79 -3.46 -14.91 3.81
N GLN A 80 -2.90 -14.01 4.63
CA GLN A 80 -3.58 -12.87 5.24
C GLN A 80 -3.38 -11.56 4.47
N LEU A 81 -2.49 -11.54 3.47
CA LEU A 81 -2.08 -10.30 2.79
C LEU A 81 -3.26 -9.58 2.12
N VAL A 82 -4.16 -10.32 1.48
CA VAL A 82 -5.33 -9.75 0.81
C VAL A 82 -6.29 -9.12 1.82
N ASP A 83 -6.58 -9.81 2.91
CA ASP A 83 -7.45 -9.30 3.97
C ASP A 83 -6.84 -8.08 4.66
N ARG A 84 -5.53 -8.10 4.90
CA ARG A 84 -4.80 -6.98 5.49
C ARG A 84 -4.80 -5.75 4.59
N LEU A 85 -4.64 -5.95 3.28
CA LEU A 85 -4.75 -4.89 2.27
C LEU A 85 -6.17 -4.30 2.24
N ASP A 86 -7.21 -5.14 2.29
CA ASP A 86 -8.59 -4.68 2.31
C ASP A 86 -8.92 -3.90 3.60
N GLN A 87 -8.35 -4.27 4.75
CA GLN A 87 -8.44 -3.49 6.00
C GLN A 87 -7.76 -2.13 5.87
N SER A 88 -6.56 -2.09 5.28
CA SER A 88 -5.80 -0.85 5.01
C SER A 88 -6.56 0.08 4.07
N TRP A 89 -7.22 -0.50 3.06
CA TRP A 89 -8.09 0.22 2.14
C TRP A 89 -9.32 0.80 2.84
N GLN A 90 -10.00 0.01 3.69
CA GLN A 90 -11.13 0.52 4.46
C GLN A 90 -10.72 1.70 5.35
N TYR A 91 -9.56 1.61 6.02
CA TYR A 91 -9.02 2.73 6.81
C TYR A 91 -8.83 3.99 5.96
N TYR A 92 -8.29 3.84 4.75
CA TYR A 92 -8.14 4.95 3.81
C TYR A 92 -9.50 5.53 3.40
N GLN A 93 -10.49 4.70 3.07
CA GLN A 93 -11.82 5.17 2.68
C GLN A 93 -12.51 5.95 3.81
N ASP A 94 -12.37 5.47 5.06
CA ASP A 94 -12.92 6.16 6.23
C ASP A 94 -12.31 7.56 6.38
N ARG A 95 -10.99 7.69 6.16
CA ARG A 95 -10.28 8.98 6.20
C ARG A 95 -10.51 9.85 4.97
N LEU A 96 -10.78 9.26 3.81
CA LEU A 96 -11.18 10.00 2.62
C LEU A 96 -12.56 10.65 2.81
N MET A 97 -13.44 9.98 3.56
CA MET A 97 -14.81 10.41 3.84
C MET A 97 -14.94 11.37 5.02
N ALA A 98 -14.10 11.21 6.03
CA ALA A 98 -14.07 12.07 7.20
C ALA A 98 -13.08 13.23 7.02
N ASP A 99 -13.37 14.35 7.66
CA ASP A 99 -12.34 15.37 7.87
C ASP A 99 -11.39 14.88 8.98
N PHE A 100 -10.07 15.01 8.76
CA PHE A 100 -9.08 14.69 9.77
C PHE A 100 -7.96 15.72 9.79
N SER A 101 -7.51 16.04 11.00
CA SER A 101 -6.36 16.93 11.21
C SER A 101 -5.07 16.17 10.99
N THR A 102 -4.12 16.83 10.33
CA THR A 102 -2.77 16.32 10.12
C THR A 102 -1.81 16.90 11.16
N GLU A 103 -0.77 16.14 11.46
CA GLU A 103 0.34 16.56 12.31
C GLU A 103 1.65 16.48 11.54
N THR A 104 2.69 17.15 12.02
CA THR A 104 4.04 17.01 11.48
C THR A 104 4.54 15.59 11.75
N THR A 105 4.99 14.88 10.72
CA THR A 105 5.51 13.52 10.86
C THR A 105 6.74 13.49 11.76
N TYR A 106 7.06 12.31 12.30
CA TYR A 106 8.27 12.13 13.12
C TYR A 106 9.58 12.40 12.35
N TRP A 107 9.53 12.56 11.02
CA TRP A 107 10.66 12.98 10.18
C TRP A 107 10.55 14.44 9.67
N GLY A 108 9.59 15.22 10.15
CA GLY A 108 9.53 16.67 9.95
C GLY A 108 8.76 17.14 8.72
N VAL A 109 7.92 16.31 8.10
CA VAL A 109 7.07 16.72 6.95
C VAL A 109 5.69 17.11 7.46
N THR A 110 5.14 18.18 6.90
CA THR A 110 3.76 18.63 7.13
C THR A 110 3.08 18.77 5.78
N ASP A 111 1.85 18.26 5.68
CA ASP A 111 0.98 18.45 4.53
C ASP A 111 -0.49 18.49 4.98
N SER A 112 -1.35 18.92 4.08
CA SER A 112 -2.80 18.87 4.19
C SER A 112 -3.34 17.44 4.15
N THR A 113 -4.57 17.27 4.63
CA THR A 113 -5.37 16.05 4.52
C THR A 113 -5.40 15.52 3.07
N THR A 114 -5.63 16.41 2.10
CA THR A 114 -5.63 16.05 0.67
C THR A 114 -4.25 15.61 0.19
N GLY A 115 -3.18 16.28 0.65
CA GLY A 115 -1.81 15.91 0.34
C GLY A 115 -1.47 14.50 0.81
N TRP A 116 -1.79 14.15 2.06
CA TRP A 116 -1.55 12.82 2.61
C TRP A 116 -2.38 11.71 1.96
N LEU A 117 -3.64 11.99 1.62
CA LEU A 117 -4.46 11.04 0.84
C LEU A 117 -3.84 10.79 -0.54
N LEU A 118 -3.35 11.83 -1.19
CA LEU A 118 -2.65 11.71 -2.48
C LEU A 118 -1.31 10.99 -2.33
N GLU A 119 -0.56 11.26 -1.26
CA GLU A 119 0.71 10.58 -0.96
C GLU A 119 0.48 9.07 -0.86
N ALA A 120 -0.47 8.63 -0.03
CA ALA A 120 -0.81 7.22 0.14
C ALA A 120 -1.24 6.59 -1.20
N ALA A 121 -1.99 7.31 -2.03
CA ALA A 121 -2.35 6.85 -3.36
C ALA A 121 -1.11 6.66 -4.25
N VAL A 122 -0.23 7.65 -4.37
CA VAL A 122 0.98 7.55 -5.21
C VAL A 122 1.93 6.46 -4.69
N HIS A 123 2.07 6.35 -3.37
CA HIS A 123 2.93 5.38 -2.71
C HIS A 123 2.46 3.94 -2.94
N LEU A 124 1.14 3.70 -2.94
CA LEU A 124 0.55 2.43 -3.37
C LEU A 124 0.96 2.06 -4.80
N TYR A 125 0.82 2.98 -5.75
CA TYR A 125 1.15 2.71 -7.16
C TYR A 125 2.66 2.49 -7.36
N HIS A 126 3.51 3.22 -6.63
CA HIS A 126 4.97 3.03 -6.65
C HIS A 126 5.35 1.59 -6.27
N HIS A 127 4.86 1.11 -5.12
CA HIS A 127 5.19 -0.24 -4.66
C HIS A 127 4.44 -1.34 -5.43
N ARG A 128 3.25 -1.05 -5.97
CA ARG A 128 2.55 -2.00 -6.86
C ARG A 128 3.34 -2.23 -8.14
N SER A 129 3.91 -1.17 -8.72
CA SER A 129 4.81 -1.28 -9.87
C SER A 129 6.04 -2.12 -9.52
N GLN A 130 6.62 -1.93 -8.34
CA GLN A 130 7.74 -2.76 -7.88
C GLN A 130 7.36 -4.24 -7.79
N LEU A 131 6.18 -4.57 -7.26
CA LEU A 131 5.70 -5.95 -7.20
C LEU A 131 5.49 -6.53 -8.60
N LEU A 132 4.85 -5.79 -9.50
CA LEU A 132 4.66 -6.20 -10.89
C LEU A 132 6.00 -6.52 -11.57
N ASP A 133 7.00 -5.64 -11.42
CA ASP A 133 8.33 -5.83 -12.01
C ASP A 133 9.01 -7.08 -11.47
N TYR A 134 8.86 -7.35 -10.16
CA TYR A 134 9.39 -8.57 -9.56
C TYR A 134 8.78 -9.83 -10.16
N LEU A 135 7.45 -9.86 -10.32
CA LEU A 135 6.78 -11.01 -10.91
C LEU A 135 7.16 -11.18 -12.39
N ASN A 136 7.28 -10.10 -13.15
CA ASN A 136 7.80 -10.15 -14.52
C ASN A 136 9.22 -10.73 -14.59
N LEU A 137 10.13 -10.28 -13.71
CA LEU A 137 11.50 -10.80 -13.63
C LEU A 137 11.57 -12.28 -13.24
N LEU A 138 10.58 -12.76 -12.48
CA LEU A 138 10.43 -14.17 -12.13
C LEU A 138 9.77 -15.01 -13.24
N GLY A 139 9.35 -14.38 -14.34
CA GLY A 139 8.82 -15.06 -15.53
C GLY A 139 7.31 -15.27 -15.54
N TYR A 140 6.55 -14.51 -14.73
CA TYR A 140 5.09 -14.58 -14.74
C TYR A 140 4.52 -13.97 -16.02
N ASP A 141 3.54 -14.64 -16.63
CA ASP A 141 2.73 -14.07 -17.74
C ASP A 141 1.53 -13.32 -17.16
N ILE A 142 1.69 -12.02 -16.96
CA ILE A 142 0.69 -11.17 -16.30
C ILE A 142 -0.17 -10.47 -17.34
N LYS A 143 -1.44 -10.87 -17.41
CA LYS A 143 -2.47 -10.27 -18.27
C LYS A 143 -3.51 -9.56 -17.42
N LEU A 144 -3.12 -8.41 -16.88
CA LEU A 144 -3.97 -7.58 -16.03
C LEU A 144 -3.97 -6.13 -16.56
N ASP A 145 -5.15 -5.54 -16.65
CA ASP A 145 -5.28 -4.10 -16.89
C ASP A 145 -5.04 -3.37 -15.55
N LEU A 146 -3.95 -2.60 -15.49
CA LEU A 146 -3.51 -1.93 -14.25
C LEU A 146 -4.08 -0.53 -14.05
N PHE A 147 -4.87 -0.05 -15.02
CA PHE A 147 -5.45 1.29 -15.08
C PHE A 147 -6.84 1.24 -15.76
N GLU A 148 -7.66 2.26 -15.45
CA GLU A 148 -9.01 2.48 -16.01
C GLU A 148 -9.18 3.92 -16.50
#